data_AF-A0A3A1X655-F1
#
_entry.id   AF-A0A3A1X655-F1
#
_cell.length_a   1.000
_cell.length_b   1.000
_cell.length_c   1.000
_cell.angle_alpha   90.00
_cell.angle_beta   90.00
_cell.angle_gamma   90.00
#
_symmetry.space_group_name_H-M   'P 1'
#
loop_
_entity.id
_entity.type
_entity.pdbx_description
1 polymer ?
#
loop_
_entity_poly.entity_id
_entity_poly.type
_entity_poly.pdbx_seq_one_letter_code
_entity_poly.pdbx_strand_id
1 'polypeptide(L)'
;MSAKIKNNNERILPVKNPVPIISGIIVAIIACALVYSIATNPRFEWAIVWKYIFNENVLAGIGWTLLLTLLSMVIAIVLAVCLAMMRKSVNPVLRGVSWFFIWFFRGTPVYTQLVFWGM
;
A
#
# COMPACT_ATOMS: atom_id res chain seq x y z
N MET A 1 -3.14 66.57 -9.53
CA MET A 1 -4.32 66.06 -8.81
C MET A 1 -4.12 64.58 -8.50
N SER A 2 -3.43 64.31 -7.38
CA SER A 2 -3.88 63.46 -6.27
C SER A 2 -4.21 62.01 -6.67
N ALA A 3 -3.25 61.09 -6.62
CA ALA A 3 -2.89 60.30 -5.44
C ALA A 3 -3.94 59.24 -5.05
N LYS A 4 -3.68 57.97 -5.41
CA LYS A 4 -3.68 56.83 -4.47
C LYS A 4 -3.15 55.56 -5.13
N ILE A 5 -1.83 55.39 -5.12
CA ILE A 5 -1.22 54.07 -5.22
C ILE A 5 -1.64 53.33 -3.94
N LYS A 6 -2.65 52.46 -4.03
CA LYS A 6 -3.02 51.58 -2.92
C LYS A 6 -1.95 50.47 -2.85
N ASN A 7 -0.83 50.77 -2.20
CA ASN A 7 0.14 49.77 -1.77
C ASN A 7 -0.55 48.88 -0.74
N ASN A 8 -1.19 47.80 -1.20
CA ASN A 8 -1.60 46.71 -0.33
C ASN A 8 -0.36 45.92 0.07
N ASN A 9 0.46 46.53 0.94
CA ASN A 9 1.45 45.82 1.76
C ASN A 9 0.70 45.03 2.84
N GLU A 10 -0.23 44.17 2.43
CA GLU A 10 -0.85 43.19 3.30
C GLU A 10 0.20 42.11 3.54
N ARG A 11 1.09 42.37 4.52
CA ARG A 11 1.89 41.31 5.11
C ARG A 11 0.91 40.32 5.71
N ILE A 12 0.66 39.23 5.00
CA ILE A 12 0.12 37.99 5.54
C ILE A 12 1.06 37.51 6.65
N LEU A 13 0.86 38.03 7.85
CA LEU A 13 1.47 37.46 9.05
C LEU A 13 0.80 36.09 9.24
N PRO A 14 1.57 34.99 9.32
CA PRO A 14 1.00 33.67 9.46
C PRO A 14 0.15 33.64 10.73
N VAL A 15 -1.16 33.44 10.56
CA VAL A 15 -2.07 33.32 11.70
C VAL A 15 -1.67 32.04 12.43
N LYS A 16 -1.11 32.19 13.64
CA LYS A 16 -0.70 31.07 14.47
C LYS A 16 -1.97 30.40 14.95
N ASN A 17 -2.50 29.46 14.18
CA ASN A 17 -3.62 28.62 14.61
C ASN A 17 -3.08 27.65 15.67
N PRO A 18 -3.48 27.76 16.95
CA PRO A 18 -3.04 26.82 17.97
C PRO A 18 -3.75 25.46 17.86
N VAL A 19 -4.85 25.39 17.10
CA VAL A 19 -5.71 24.20 16.93
C VAL A 19 -4.95 22.95 16.43
N PRO A 20 -4.07 23.02 15.41
CA PRO A 20 -3.31 21.85 14.95
C PRO A 20 -2.31 21.35 16.00
N ILE A 21 -1.75 22.24 16.83
CA ILE A 21 -0.81 21.89 17.89
C ILE A 21 -1.55 21.16 19.02
N ILE A 22 -2.71 21.68 19.42
CA ILE A 22 -3.56 21.05 20.46
C ILE A 22 -4.07 19.69 19.98
N SER A 23 -4.53 19.58 18.74
CA SER A 23 -4.95 18.31 18.14
C SER A 23 -3.79 17.31 18.07
N GLY A 24 -2.59 17.76 17.68
CA GLY A 24 -1.38 16.93 17.67
C GLY A 24 -1.01 16.40 19.06
N ILE A 25 -1.12 17.24 20.10
CA ILE A 25 -0.87 16.83 21.50
C ILE A 25 -1.91 15.79 21.94
N ILE A 26 -3.19 15.97 21.64
CA ILE A 26 -4.25 15.02 21.99
C ILE A 26 -4.00 13.67 21.29
N VAL A 27 -3.70 13.68 19.99
CA VAL A 27 -3.40 12.45 19.24
C VAL A 27 -2.15 11.77 19.79
N ALA A 28 -1.11 12.52 20.14
CA ALA A 28 0.10 11.97 20.75
C ALA A 28 -0.18 11.32 22.10
N ILE A 29 -1.03 11.94 22.95
CA ILE A 29 -1.44 11.38 24.24
C ILE A 29 -2.21 10.07 24.03
N ILE A 30 -3.16 10.04 23.10
CA ILE A 30 -3.94 8.83 22.78
C ILE A 30 -3.03 7.72 22.24
N ALA A 31 -2.11 8.06 21.34
CA ALA A 31 -1.13 7.12 20.81
C ALA A 31 -0.25 6.55 21.94
N CYS A 32 0.27 7.40 22.84
CA CYS A 32 1.02 6.96 24.00
C CYS A 32 0.20 6.06 24.94
N ALA A 33 -1.07 6.38 25.18
CA ALA A 33 -1.97 5.55 25.99
C ALA A 33 -2.24 4.18 25.36
N LEU A 34 -2.37 4.12 24.02
CA LEU A 34 -2.48 2.87 23.28
C LEU A 34 -1.20 2.04 23.35
N VAL A 35 -0.04 2.65 23.13
CA VAL A 35 1.26 1.97 23.22
C VAL A 35 1.48 1.44 24.63
N TYR A 36 1.17 2.23 25.67
CA TYR A 36 1.21 1.79 27.06
C TYR A 36 0.24 0.63 27.33
N SER A 37 -0.98 0.66 26.78
CA SER A 37 -1.96 -0.43 26.91
C SER A 37 -1.56 -1.68 26.13
N ILE A 38 -0.74 -1.57 25.09
CA ILE A 38 -0.23 -2.70 24.33
C ILE A 38 0.96 -3.31 25.10
N ALA A 39 1.89 -2.48 25.56
CA ALA A 39 3.12 -2.92 26.23
C ALA A 39 2.90 -3.47 27.64
N THR A 40 2.03 -2.86 28.44
CA THR A 40 1.90 -3.17 29.88
C THR A 40 0.76 -4.15 30.19
N ASN A 41 -0.06 -4.48 29.20
CA ASN A 41 -1.25 -5.30 29.42
C ASN A 41 -0.88 -6.79 29.42
N PRO A 42 -1.08 -7.51 30.54
CA PRO A 42 -0.68 -8.91 30.66
C PRO A 42 -1.45 -9.86 29.72
N ARG A 43 -2.53 -9.40 29.07
CA ARG A 43 -3.24 -10.16 28.01
C ARG A 43 -2.45 -10.20 26.70
N PHE A 44 -1.64 -9.19 26.42
CA PHE A 44 -0.67 -9.27 25.34
C PHE A 44 0.51 -10.06 25.90
N GLU A 45 0.41 -11.39 25.81
CA GLU A 45 1.44 -12.32 26.29
C GLU A 45 2.70 -12.22 25.44
N TRP A 46 3.46 -11.12 25.62
CA TRP A 46 4.66 -10.81 24.84
C TRP A 46 5.67 -11.96 24.88
N ALA A 47 5.75 -12.71 25.99
CA ALA A 47 6.58 -13.90 26.10
C ALA A 47 6.21 -15.00 25.07
N ILE A 48 4.91 -15.20 24.82
CA ILE A 48 4.42 -16.14 23.81
C ILE A 48 4.72 -15.59 22.40
N VAL A 49 4.47 -14.30 22.17
CA VAL A 49 4.74 -13.66 20.87
C VAL A 49 6.21 -13.83 20.47
N TRP A 50 7.15 -13.56 21.38
CA TRP A 50 8.57 -13.77 21.12
C TRP A 50 8.90 -15.24 20.85
N LYS A 51 8.30 -16.17 21.60
CA LYS A 51 8.51 -17.62 21.41
C LYS A 51 8.01 -18.12 20.05
N TYR A 52 6.89 -17.60 19.55
CA TYR A 52 6.33 -17.99 18.25
C TYR A 52 6.99 -17.27 17.09
N ILE A 53 7.33 -15.98 17.21
CA ILE A 53 8.05 -15.25 16.16
C ILE A 53 9.41 -15.90 15.88
N PHE A 54 10.12 -16.41 16.88
CA PHE A 54 11.41 -17.11 16.68
C PHE A 54 11.27 -18.63 16.52
N ASN A 55 10.05 -19.16 16.41
CA ASN A 55 9.87 -20.59 16.17
C ASN A 55 10.25 -20.94 14.72
N GLU A 56 10.98 -22.04 14.54
CA GLU A 56 11.45 -22.50 13.22
C GLU A 56 10.31 -22.63 12.21
N ASN A 57 9.12 -23.09 12.64
CA ASN A 57 7.96 -23.24 11.77
C ASN A 57 7.45 -21.88 11.24
N VAL A 58 7.49 -20.84 12.06
CA VAL A 58 7.01 -19.50 11.68
C VAL A 58 8.03 -18.83 10.76
N LEU A 59 9.32 -18.92 11.09
CA LEU A 59 10.40 -18.42 10.22
C LEU A 59 10.41 -19.13 8.87
N ALA A 60 10.26 -20.46 8.85
CA ALA A 60 10.14 -21.23 7.63
C ALA A 60 8.90 -20.83 6.83
N GLY A 61 7.76 -20.63 7.48
CA GLY A 61 6.53 -20.15 6.84
C GLY A 61 6.69 -18.75 6.20
N ILE A 62 7.34 -17.83 6.90
CA ILE A 62 7.69 -16.51 6.35
C ILE A 62 8.63 -16.66 5.15
N GLY A 63 9.66 -17.50 5.27
CA GLY A 63 10.58 -17.81 4.18
C GLY A 63 9.88 -18.35 2.94
N TRP A 64 8.97 -19.31 3.10
CA TRP A 64 8.16 -19.85 2.01
C TRP A 64 7.26 -18.80 1.38
N THR A 65 6.61 -17.96 2.18
CA THR A 65 5.75 -16.89 1.67
C THR A 65 6.56 -15.90 0.83
N LEU A 66 7.73 -15.46 1.33
CA LEU A 66 8.62 -14.54 0.62
C LEU A 66 9.21 -15.17 -0.64
N LEU A 67 9.56 -16.45 -0.60
CA LEU A 67 10.07 -17.18 -1.76
C LEU A 67 8.98 -17.30 -2.83
N LEU A 68 7.76 -17.66 -2.44
CA LEU A 68 6.62 -17.77 -3.35
C LEU A 68 6.23 -16.41 -3.94
N THR A 69 6.23 -15.33 -3.16
CA THR A 69 5.96 -13.98 -3.69
C THR A 69 7.05 -13.56 -4.68
N LEU A 70 8.32 -13.81 -4.36
CA LEU A 70 9.43 -13.49 -5.25
C LEU A 70 9.34 -14.30 -6.56
N LEU A 71 9.15 -15.61 -6.48
CA LEU A 71 8.98 -16.46 -7.66
C LEU A 71 7.78 -16.01 -8.51
N SER A 72 6.65 -15.72 -7.87
CA SER A 72 5.45 -15.23 -8.56
C SER A 72 5.71 -13.90 -9.28
N MET A 73 6.39 -12.95 -8.64
CA MET A 73 6.77 -11.69 -9.26
C MET A 73 7.71 -11.89 -10.46
N VAL A 74 8.71 -12.75 -10.33
CA VAL A 74 9.65 -13.05 -11.44
C VAL A 74 8.89 -13.63 -12.63
N ILE A 75 8.03 -14.63 -12.40
CA ILE A 75 7.22 -15.24 -13.46
C ILE A 75 6.28 -14.19 -14.09
N ALA A 76 5.62 -13.37 -13.28
CA ALA A 76 4.73 -12.32 -13.76
C ALA A 76 5.47 -11.29 -14.63
N ILE A 77 6.69 -10.90 -14.26
CA ILE A 77 7.51 -9.96 -15.03
C ILE A 77 7.90 -10.59 -16.37
N VAL A 78 8.40 -11.82 -16.38
CA VAL A 78 8.79 -12.52 -17.62
C VAL A 78 7.60 -12.60 -18.59
N LEU A 79 6.42 -13.00 -18.08
CA LEU A 79 5.19 -13.03 -18.88
C LEU A 79 4.80 -11.64 -19.39
N ALA A 80 4.85 -10.62 -18.54
CA ALA A 80 4.52 -9.25 -18.90
C ALA A 80 5.45 -8.70 -20.00
N VAL A 81 6.75 -9.00 -19.92
CA VAL A 81 7.74 -8.60 -20.94
C VAL A 81 7.46 -9.32 -22.26
N CYS A 82 7.22 -10.63 -22.24
CA CYS A 82 6.83 -11.38 -23.44
C CYS A 82 5.57 -10.79 -24.09
N LEU A 83 4.54 -10.48 -23.31
CA LEU A 83 3.30 -9.85 -23.79
C LEU A 83 3.53 -8.44 -24.32
N ALA A 84 4.42 -7.66 -23.71
CA ALA A 84 4.78 -6.33 -24.20
C ALA A 84 5.48 -6.41 -25.56
N MET A 85 6.37 -7.38 -25.75
CA MET A 85 7.03 -7.63 -27.04
C MET A 85 6.01 -8.08 -28.11
N MET A 86 5.11 -9.00 -27.76
CA MET A 86 4.05 -9.46 -28.66
C MET A 86 3.09 -8.32 -29.06
N ARG A 87 2.82 -7.37 -28.15
CA ARG A 87 1.99 -6.18 -28.44
C ARG A 87 2.65 -5.21 -29.43
N LYS A 88 3.98 -5.14 -29.47
CA LYS A 88 4.75 -4.31 -30.43
C LYS A 88 4.93 -4.99 -31.79
N SER A 89 4.61 -6.28 -31.91
CA SER A 89 4.72 -7.03 -33.16
C SER A 89 3.66 -6.59 -34.19
N VAL A 90 4.04 -6.61 -35.47
CA VAL A 90 3.18 -6.25 -36.62
C VAL A 90 2.09 -7.30 -36.85
N ASN A 91 2.27 -8.53 -36.37
CA ASN A 91 1.32 -9.62 -36.56
C ASN A 91 0.03 -9.39 -35.73
N PRO A 92 -1.14 -9.24 -36.37
CA PRO A 92 -2.40 -8.96 -35.68
C PRO A 92 -2.83 -10.07 -34.71
N VAL A 93 -2.40 -11.32 -34.94
CA VAL A 93 -2.72 -12.46 -34.06
C VAL A 93 -2.00 -12.33 -32.72
N LEU A 94 -0.69 -12.08 -32.72
CA LEU A 94 0.09 -11.91 -31.48
C LEU A 94 -0.38 -10.67 -30.70
N ARG A 95 -0.77 -9.61 -31.42
CA ARG A 95 -1.35 -8.40 -30.83
C ARG A 95 -2.73 -8.66 -30.21
N GLY A 96 -3.58 -9.46 -30.87
CA GLY A 96 -4.90 -9.85 -30.37
C GLY A 96 -4.81 -10.70 -29.09
N VAL A 97 -3.94 -11.71 -29.08
CA VAL A 97 -3.73 -12.57 -27.89
C VAL A 97 -3.22 -11.74 -26.70
N SER A 98 -2.25 -10.86 -26.94
CA SER A 98 -1.71 -9.98 -25.87
C SER A 98 -2.75 -8.99 -25.36
N TRP A 99 -3.62 -8.50 -26.23
CA TRP A 99 -4.72 -7.62 -25.86
C TRP A 99 -5.76 -8.34 -25.00
N PHE A 100 -6.18 -9.55 -25.41
CA PHE A 100 -7.11 -10.38 -24.65
C PHE A 100 -6.57 -10.76 -23.28
N PHE A 101 -5.30 -11.21 -23.21
CA PHE A 101 -4.67 -11.58 -21.94
C PHE A 101 -4.63 -10.41 -20.96
N ILE A 102 -4.16 -9.23 -21.40
CA ILE A 102 -4.11 -8.04 -20.54
C ILE A 102 -5.52 -7.60 -20.12
N TRP A 103 -6.48 -7.64 -21.04
CA TRP A 103 -7.87 -7.28 -20.76
C TRP A 103 -8.51 -8.26 -19.76
N PHE A 104 -8.28 -9.56 -19.88
CA PHE A 104 -8.81 -10.55 -18.95
C PHE A 104 -8.28 -10.31 -17.53
N PHE A 105 -6.96 -10.29 -17.33
CA PHE A 105 -6.37 -10.12 -15.99
C PHE A 105 -6.61 -8.74 -15.36
N ARG A 106 -6.78 -7.68 -16.16
CA ARG A 106 -7.00 -6.31 -15.63
C ARG A 106 -8.45 -5.87 -15.63
N GLY A 107 -9.30 -6.51 -16.42
CA GLY A 107 -10.67 -6.08 -16.70
C GLY A 107 -11.74 -6.96 -16.08
N THR A 108 -11.44 -8.22 -15.71
CA THR A 108 -12.39 -9.06 -14.98
C THR A 108 -12.28 -8.83 -13.47
N PRO A 109 -13.39 -8.53 -12.76
CA PRO A 109 -13.38 -8.38 -11.30
C PRO A 109 -12.90 -9.66 -10.61
N VAL A 110 -12.08 -9.53 -9.56
CA VAL A 110 -11.66 -10.67 -8.72
C VAL A 110 -12.87 -11.41 -8.14
N TYR A 111 -13.94 -10.68 -7.80
CA TYR A 111 -15.20 -11.26 -7.34
C TYR A 111 -15.82 -12.19 -8.38
N THR A 112 -15.73 -11.84 -9.66
CA THR A 112 -16.23 -12.70 -10.74
C THR A 112 -15.43 -14.01 -10.79
N GLN A 113 -14.10 -13.95 -10.62
CA GLN A 113 -13.27 -15.15 -10.56
C GLN A 113 -13.61 -16.01 -9.33
N LEU A 114 -13.79 -15.41 -8.15
CA LEU A 114 -14.17 -16.15 -6.94
C LEU A 114 -15.54 -16.83 -7.07
N VAL A 115 -16.50 -16.22 -7.77
CA VAL A 115 -17.83 -16.83 -8.00
C VAL A 115 -17.73 -18.05 -8.94
N PHE A 116 -16.88 -18.01 -9.97
CA PHE A 116 -16.76 -19.12 -10.92
C PHE A 116 -15.96 -20.33 -10.38
N TRP A 117 -15.03 -20.12 -9.44
CA TRP A 117 -14.10 -21.15 -8.97
C TRP A 117 -14.13 -21.41 -7.45
N GLY A 118 -14.72 -20.53 -6.66
CA GLY A 118 -14.64 -20.49 -5.19
C GLY A 118 -16.00 -20.58 -4.48
N MET A 119 -17.03 -21.10 -5.17
CA MET A 119 -18.31 -21.51 -4.58
C MET A 119 -18.50 -23.02 -4.72
#